data_AF-A0A2V7FXS8-F1
#
_entry.id   AF-A0A2V7FXS8-F1
#
_cell.length_a   1.000
_cell.length_b   1.000
_cell.length_c   1.000
_cell.angle_alpha   90.00
_cell.angle_beta   90.00
_cell.angle_gamma   90.00
#
_symmetry.space_group_name_H-M   'P 1'
#
loop_
_entity.id
_entity.type
_entity.pdbx_description
1 polymer ?
#
loop_
_entity_poly.entity_id
_entity_poly.type
_entity_poly.pdbx_seq_one_letter_code
_entity_poly.pdbx_strand_id
1 'polypeptide(L)'
;MHDDWLKQIEQELDGELSLPERAALARHLAGCRHCAEARVSHIEMRVAFARSAGQPHAHTVPRPAIRGRTLGLWMIISLIAGAAAGWFAHVQWGGPGPTSLEATRALFVAQ
;
A
#
# COMPACT_ATOMS: atom_id res chain seq x y z
N MET A 1 -18.26 -13.19 14.27
CA MET A 1 -18.67 -12.16 13.26
C MET A 1 -17.56 -11.77 12.28
N HIS A 2 -16.33 -12.30 12.43
CA HIS A 2 -15.34 -12.36 11.34
C HIS A 2 -15.51 -13.64 10.51
N ASP A 3 -15.99 -14.71 11.13
CA ASP A 3 -16.18 -16.03 10.52
C ASP A 3 -17.16 -16.01 9.34
N ASP A 4 -18.20 -15.17 9.43
CA ASP A 4 -19.17 -15.00 8.33
C ASP A 4 -18.52 -14.33 7.11
N TRP A 5 -17.60 -13.39 7.34
CA TRP A 5 -16.82 -12.77 6.27
C TRP A 5 -15.80 -13.75 5.67
N LEU A 6 -15.20 -14.62 6.48
CA LEU A 6 -14.33 -15.69 5.99
C LEU A 6 -15.08 -16.66 5.09
N LYS A 7 -16.30 -17.05 5.44
CA LYS A 7 -17.17 -17.87 4.57
C LYS A 7 -17.51 -17.16 3.26
N GLN A 8 -17.82 -15.87 3.30
CA GLN A 8 -18.08 -15.09 2.07
C GLN A 8 -16.83 -14.95 1.19
N ILE A 9 -15.63 -14.92 1.77
CA ILE A 9 -14.38 -14.95 1.02
C ILE A 9 -14.24 -16.28 0.27
N GLU A 10 -14.53 -17.41 0.92
CA GLU A 10 -14.50 -18.72 0.25
C GLU A 10 -15.49 -18.78 -0.92
N GLN A 11 -16.74 -18.37 -0.70
CA GLN A 11 -17.78 -18.29 -1.73
C GLN A 11 -17.40 -17.35 -2.89
N GLU A 12 -16.69 -16.25 -2.61
CA GLU A 12 -16.18 -15.36 -3.64
C GLU A 12 -15.10 -16.03 -4.49
N LEU A 13 -14.21 -16.82 -3.86
CA LEU A 13 -13.15 -17.55 -4.56
C LEU A 13 -13.68 -18.74 -5.37
N ASP A 14 -14.80 -19.32 -4.95
CA ASP A 14 -15.52 -20.38 -5.68
C ASP A 14 -16.43 -19.82 -6.79
N GLY A 15 -16.63 -18.49 -6.84
CA GLY A 15 -17.45 -17.83 -7.85
C GLY A 15 -18.96 -17.93 -7.59
N GLU A 16 -19.36 -18.36 -6.40
CA GLU A 16 -20.75 -18.57 -6.00
C GLU A 16 -21.40 -17.29 -5.45
N LEU A 17 -20.60 -16.25 -5.18
CA LEU A 17 -21.07 -15.03 -4.55
C LEU A 17 -21.78 -14.11 -5.55
N SER A 18 -22.98 -13.64 -5.20
CA SER A 18 -23.74 -12.73 -6.07
C SER A 18 -23.05 -11.35 -6.19
N LEU A 19 -23.36 -10.60 -7.26
CA LEU A 19 -22.82 -9.25 -7.47
C LEU A 19 -23.03 -8.29 -6.28
N PRO A 20 -24.21 -8.19 -5.65
CA PRO A 20 -24.40 -7.29 -4.50
C PRO A 20 -23.59 -7.74 -3.27
N GLU A 21 -23.47 -9.05 -3.03
CA GLU A 21 -22.68 -9.61 -1.93
C GLU A 21 -21.18 -9.37 -2.15
N ARG A 22 -20.69 -9.53 -3.38
CA ARG A 22 -19.32 -9.16 -3.75
C ARG A 22 -19.03 -7.69 -3.49
N ALA A 23 -19.97 -6.79 -3.79
CA ALA A 23 -19.80 -5.37 -3.51
C ALA A 23 -19.77 -5.07 -2.01
N ALA A 24 -20.55 -5.80 -1.20
CA ALA A 24 -20.52 -5.70 0.25
C ALA A 24 -19.20 -6.21 0.84
N LEU A 25 -18.73 -7.37 0.38
CA LEU A 25 -17.44 -7.95 0.75
C LEU A 25 -16.28 -7.02 0.38
N ALA A 26 -16.27 -6.45 -0.83
CA ALA A 26 -15.25 -5.50 -1.26
C ALA A 26 -15.18 -4.26 -0.35
N ARG A 27 -16.34 -3.73 0.07
CA ARG A 27 -16.41 -2.62 1.04
C ARG A 27 -15.86 -3.01 2.41
N HIS A 28 -16.16 -4.22 2.88
CA HIS A 28 -15.64 -4.72 4.14
C HIS A 28 -14.11 -4.89 4.10
N LEU A 29 -13.58 -5.50 3.04
CA LEU A 29 -12.14 -5.71 2.87
C LEU A 29 -11.34 -4.40 2.79
N ALA A 30 -11.96 -3.32 2.31
CA ALA A 30 -11.34 -1.98 2.32
C ALA A 30 -11.19 -1.41 3.75
N GLY A 31 -12.05 -1.84 4.69
CA GLY A 31 -12.07 -1.36 6.08
C GLY A 31 -11.45 -2.31 7.10
N CYS A 32 -11.24 -3.59 6.76
CA CYS A 32 -10.75 -4.60 7.70
C CYS A 32 -9.50 -5.32 7.17
N ARG A 33 -8.35 -4.96 7.74
CA ARG A 33 -7.05 -5.55 7.38
C ARG A 33 -6.97 -7.05 7.63
N HIS A 34 -7.57 -7.54 8.72
CA HIS A 34 -7.54 -8.96 9.07
C HIS A 34 -8.24 -9.83 8.00
N CYS A 35 -9.44 -9.43 7.56
CA CYS A 35 -10.14 -10.10 6.46
C CYS A 35 -9.41 -9.98 5.12
N ALA A 36 -8.78 -8.82 4.85
CA ALA A 36 -7.99 -8.63 3.63
C ALA A 36 -6.77 -9.58 3.58
N GLU A 37 -6.05 -9.71 4.69
CA GLU A 37 -4.93 -10.65 4.83
C GLU A 37 -5.38 -12.10 4.70
N ALA A 38 -6.51 -12.48 5.32
CA ALA A 38 -7.08 -13.82 5.21
C ALA A 38 -7.49 -14.19 3.76
N ARG A 39 -8.03 -13.23 3.00
CA ARG A 39 -8.34 -13.45 1.59
C ARG A 39 -7.07 -13.73 0.77
N VAL A 40 -5.98 -13.01 1.02
CA VAL A 40 -4.70 -13.23 0.32
C VAL A 40 -4.13 -14.61 0.66
N SER A 41 -4.15 -15.02 1.92
CA SER A 41 -3.62 -16.33 2.31
C SER A 41 -4.40 -17.49 1.69
N HIS A 42 -5.74 -17.41 1.62
CA HIS A 42 -6.57 -18.41 0.93
C HIS A 42 -6.23 -18.54 -0.55
N ILE A 43 -6.00 -17.41 -1.21
CA ILE A 43 -5.62 -17.37 -2.61
C ILE A 43 -4.23 -18.02 -2.82
N GLU A 44 -3.25 -17.68 -1.99
CA GLU A 44 -1.90 -18.23 -2.05
C GLU A 44 -1.91 -19.76 -1.84
N MET A 45 -2.68 -20.24 -0.86
CA MET A 45 -2.87 -21.67 -0.61
C MET A 45 -3.42 -22.39 -1.84
N ARG A 46 -4.50 -21.87 -2.45
CA ARG A 46 -5.09 -22.46 -3.66
C ARG A 46 -4.12 -22.50 -4.84
N VAL A 47 -3.30 -21.46 -5.04
CA VAL A 47 -2.24 -21.46 -6.05
C VAL A 47 -1.16 -22.49 -5.76
N ALA A 48 -0.73 -22.61 -4.51
CA ALA A 48 0.25 -23.61 -4.12
C ALA A 48 -0.25 -25.03 -4.42
N PHE A 49 -1.53 -25.32 -4.12
CA PHE A 49 -2.17 -26.59 -4.49
C PHE A 49 -2.29 -26.81 -5.99
N ALA A 50 -2.72 -25.81 -6.76
CA ALA A 50 -2.80 -25.92 -8.22
C ALA A 50 -1.41 -26.19 -8.84
N ARG A 51 -0.37 -25.55 -8.30
CA ARG A 51 1.01 -25.76 -8.73
C ARG A 51 1.51 -27.17 -8.41
N SER A 52 1.25 -27.68 -7.20
CA SER A 52 1.65 -29.05 -6.83
C SER A 52 0.90 -30.11 -7.62
N ALA A 53 -0.35 -29.84 -8.03
CA ALA A 53 -1.15 -30.69 -8.91
C ALA A 53 -0.72 -30.63 -10.40
N GLY A 54 0.36 -29.93 -10.74
CA GLY A 54 0.87 -29.85 -12.12
C GLY A 54 0.06 -28.93 -13.05
N GLN A 55 -0.77 -28.04 -12.50
CA GLN A 55 -1.55 -27.06 -13.25
C GLN A 55 -1.04 -25.63 -13.04
N PRO A 56 0.12 -25.24 -13.60
CA PRO A 56 0.72 -23.92 -13.37
C PRO A 56 -0.08 -22.76 -13.97
N HIS A 57 -1.04 -23.03 -14.87
CA HIS A 57 -1.82 -22.01 -15.59
C HIS A 57 -3.28 -21.85 -15.10
N ALA A 58 -3.75 -22.69 -14.17
CA ALA A 58 -5.19 -22.74 -13.86
C ALA A 58 -5.70 -21.52 -13.06
N HIS A 59 -4.84 -20.87 -12.27
CA HIS A 59 -5.22 -19.67 -11.53
C HIS A 59 -4.04 -18.69 -11.49
N THR A 60 -3.87 -17.90 -12.54
CA THR A 60 -3.12 -16.66 -12.42
C THR A 60 -3.89 -15.75 -11.48
N VAL A 61 -3.55 -15.82 -10.21
CA VAL A 61 -4.03 -14.89 -9.21
C VAL A 61 -3.70 -13.49 -9.70
N PRO A 62 -4.70 -12.61 -9.88
CA PRO A 62 -4.40 -11.20 -10.01
C PRO A 62 -3.74 -10.83 -8.69
N ARG A 63 -2.40 -10.73 -8.68
CA ARG A 63 -1.72 -10.07 -7.59
C ARG A 63 -2.41 -8.72 -7.43
N PRO A 64 -2.62 -8.22 -6.19
CA PRO A 64 -2.95 -6.81 -6.01
C PRO A 64 -1.76 -6.05 -6.59
N ALA A 65 -1.86 -5.73 -7.87
CA ALA A 65 -0.98 -4.81 -8.53
C ALA A 65 -1.29 -3.51 -7.81
N ILE A 66 -0.43 -3.16 -6.84
CA ILE A 66 -0.32 -1.79 -6.37
C ILE A 66 -0.30 -1.00 -7.67
N ARG A 67 -1.40 -0.31 -7.95
CA ARG A 67 -1.64 0.27 -9.26
C ARG A 67 -0.48 1.23 -9.42
N GLY A 68 0.50 0.92 -10.28
CA GLY A 68 1.77 1.65 -10.31
C GLY A 68 1.55 3.16 -10.48
N ARG A 69 0.44 3.50 -11.15
CA ARG A 69 -0.10 4.85 -11.27
C ARG A 69 -0.46 5.52 -9.94
N THR A 70 -1.11 4.81 -9.01
CA THR A 70 -1.42 5.30 -7.66
C THR A 70 -0.15 5.49 -6.84
N LEU A 71 0.80 4.56 -6.90
CA LEU A 71 2.09 4.70 -6.21
C LEU A 71 2.88 5.90 -6.75
N GLY A 72 2.96 6.03 -8.08
CA GLY A 72 3.63 7.16 -8.74
C GLY A 72 2.98 8.50 -8.39
N LEU A 73 1.64 8.55 -8.33
CA LEU A 73 0.91 9.75 -7.92
C LEU A 73 1.24 10.15 -6.48
N TRP A 74 1.27 9.19 -5.55
CA TRP A 74 1.68 9.46 -4.17
C TRP A 74 3.13 9.92 -4.05
N MET A 75 4.04 9.30 -4.80
CA MET A 75 5.45 9.73 -4.84
C MET A 75 5.60 11.16 -5.35
N ILE A 76 4.88 11.53 -6.42
CA ILE A 76 4.87 12.90 -6.95
C ILE A 76 4.32 13.88 -5.92
N ILE A 77 3.21 13.54 -5.25
CA ILE A 77 2.63 14.39 -4.19
C ILE A 77 3.65 14.60 -3.06
N SER A 78 4.33 13.55 -2.60
CA SER A 78 5.34 13.66 -1.55
C SER A 78 6.52 14.55 -1.97
N LEU A 79 6.98 14.45 -3.22
CA LEU A 79 8.05 15.30 -3.74
C LEU A 79 7.64 16.77 -3.82
N ILE A 80 6.44 17.06 -4.34
CA ILE A 80 5.91 18.42 -4.43
C ILE A 80 5.74 19.01 -3.04
N ALA A 81 5.16 18.25 -2.11
CA ALA A 81 4.97 18.69 -0.73
C ALA A 81 6.31 19.00 -0.04
N GLY A 82 7.30 18.13 -0.19
CA GLY A 82 8.64 18.35 0.35
C GLY A 82 9.34 19.58 -0.24
N ALA A 83 9.26 19.76 -1.57
CA ALA A 83 9.84 20.92 -2.25
C ALA A 83 9.16 22.24 -1.83
N ALA A 84 7.82 22.25 -1.76
CA ALA A 84 7.05 23.42 -1.33
C ALA A 84 7.36 23.79 0.13
N ALA A 85 7.44 22.80 1.03
CA ALA A 85 7.81 23.03 2.42
C ALA A 85 9.23 23.59 2.54
N GLY A 86 10.20 23.03 1.83
CA GLY A 86 11.58 23.52 1.81
C GLY A 86 11.71 24.94 1.25
N TRP A 87 10.97 25.24 0.17
CA TRP A 87 10.91 26.58 -0.40
C TRP A 87 10.30 27.59 0.59
N PHE A 88 9.18 27.25 1.20
CA PHE A 88 8.53 28.12 2.19
C PHE A 88 9.44 28.41 3.38
N ALA A 89 10.14 27.38 3.89
CA ALA A 89 11.13 27.55 4.95
C ALA A 89 12.26 28.49 4.53
N HIS A 90 12.78 28.35 3.31
CA HIS A 90 13.82 29.22 2.75
C HIS A 90 13.36 30.69 2.65
N VAL A 91 12.12 30.95 2.22
CA VAL A 91 11.57 32.31 2.10
C VAL A 91 11.36 32.95 3.47
N GLN A 92 10.87 32.19 4.46
CA GLN A 92 10.49 32.74 5.76
C GLN A 92 11.68 32.87 6.73
N TRP A 93 12.64 31.94 6.71
CA TRP A 93 13.73 31.86 7.70
C TRP A 93 15.12 32.08 7.09
N GLY A 94 15.21 32.19 5.76
CA GLY A 94 16.49 32.21 5.03
C GLY A 94 17.04 30.81 4.77
N GLY A 95 17.73 30.64 3.64
CA GLY A 95 18.41 29.40 3.29
C GLY A 95 19.75 29.20 4.00
N PRO A 96 20.36 28.01 3.88
CA PRO A 96 21.73 27.81 4.31
C PRO A 96 22.63 28.81 3.56
N GLY A 97 23.31 29.67 4.30
CA GLY A 97 24.26 30.64 3.74
C GLY A 97 25.42 29.97 3.00
N PRO A 98 26.26 30.74 2.28
CA PRO A 98 27.36 30.20 1.47
C PRO A 98 28.47 29.51 2.27
N THR A 99 28.41 29.57 3.60
CA THR A 99 29.35 28.96 4.52
C THR A 99 29.03 27.48 4.70
N SER A 100 30.05 26.61 4.60
CA SER A 100 29.91 25.19 4.88
C SER A 100 29.40 24.95 6.31
N LEU A 101 28.66 23.86 6.52
CA LEU A 101 28.15 23.46 7.85
C LEU A 101 29.28 23.30 8.88
N GLU A 102 30.51 23.05 8.43
CA GLU A 102 31.71 23.02 9.28
C GLU A 102 32.03 24.40 9.88
N ALA A 103 31.84 25.49 9.13
CA ALA A 103 32.08 26.85 9.60
C ALA A 103 31.06 27.27 10.67
N THR A 104 29.81 26.83 10.57
CA THR A 104 28.76 27.14 11.55
C THR A 104 28.92 26.35 12.85
N ARG A 105 29.53 25.17 12.81
CA ARG A 105 29.78 24.34 14.01
C ARG A 105 30.72 25.03 15.01
N ALA A 106 31.68 25.82 14.52
CA ALA A 106 32.59 26.60 15.35
C ALA A 106 31.89 27.71 16.13
N LEU A 107 30.79 28.25 15.60
CA LEU A 107 30.01 29.32 16.25
C LEU A 107 29.13 28.79 17.40
N PHE A 108 28.58 27.58 17.28
CA PHE A 108 27.73 26.99 18.34
C PHE A 108 28.53 26.37 19.50
N VAL A 109 29.81 26.04 19.31
CA VAL A 109 30.68 25.49 20.37
C VAL A 109 31.43 26.58 21.14
N ALA A 110 31.50 27.79 20.60
CA ALA A 110 32.19 28.93 21.20
C ALA A 110 31.28 29.88 22.01
N GLN A 111 29.98 29.59 22.10
CA GLN A 111 29.03 30.27 23.01
C GLN A 111 28.72 29.37 24.21
#